data_AF-A0A399WXP8-F1
#
_entry.id   AF-A0A399WXP8-F1
#
_cell.length_a   1.000
_cell.length_b   1.000
_cell.length_c   1.000
_cell.angle_alpha   90.00
_cell.angle_beta   90.00
_cell.angle_gamma   90.00
#
_symmetry.space_group_name_H-M   'P 1'
#
loop_
_entity.id
_entity.type
_entity.pdbx_description
1 polymer ?
#
loop_
_entity_poly.entity_id
_entity_poly.type
_entity_poly.pdbx_seq_one_letter_code
_entity_poly.pdbx_strand_id
1 'polypeptide(L)'
;MTKKPKGLRPWWFNTYFHFGGILFVLALVGFLRGPKSIHDPGQPFVDSLAWLYLAAAAIFFVNGYLSHSAYLRERSEAIDGEKDA
;
A
#
# COMPACT_ATOMS: atom_id res chain seq x y z
N MET A 1 -9.23 12.49 33.64
CA MET A 1 -9.85 12.15 32.33
C MET A 1 -9.01 11.08 31.66
N THR A 2 -9.39 9.81 31.78
CA THR A 2 -8.75 8.68 31.10
C THR A 2 -9.06 8.76 29.61
N LYS A 3 -8.05 9.06 28.78
CA LYS A 3 -8.20 9.05 27.31
C LYS A 3 -8.45 7.60 26.90
N LYS A 4 -9.63 7.29 26.36
CA LYS A 4 -9.89 5.98 25.74
C LYS A 4 -8.74 5.64 24.78
N PRO A 5 -8.18 4.42 24.81
CA PRO A 5 -7.12 4.05 23.89
C PRO A 5 -7.67 4.22 22.48
N LYS A 6 -7.09 5.14 21.70
CA LYS A 6 -7.44 5.31 20.28
C LYS A 6 -7.29 3.95 19.62
N GLY A 7 -8.38 3.47 19.03
CA GLY A 7 -8.46 2.18 18.36
C GLY A 7 -7.40 2.02 17.27
N LEU A 8 -7.15 0.77 16.89
CA LEU A 8 -6.21 0.42 15.84
C LEU A 8 -6.56 1.18 14.55
N ARG A 9 -5.59 1.87 13.96
CA ARG A 9 -5.79 2.50 12.65
C ARG A 9 -6.02 1.40 11.61
N PRO A 10 -7.06 1.52 10.77
CA PRO A 10 -7.28 0.57 9.69
C PRO A 10 -6.16 0.57 8.63
N TRP A 11 -6.00 -0.55 7.94
CA TRP A 11 -4.97 -0.74 6.90
C TRP A 11 -5.08 0.26 5.75
N TRP A 12 -6.30 0.70 5.40
CA TRP A 12 -6.54 1.67 4.33
C TRP A 12 -6.06 3.09 4.64
N PHE A 13 -5.53 3.38 5.83
CA PHE A 13 -4.84 4.65 6.10
C PHE A 13 -3.35 4.62 5.75
N ASN A 14 -2.80 3.44 5.40
CA ASN A 14 -1.40 3.31 5.06
C ASN A 14 -1.17 3.67 3.57
N THR A 15 -0.29 4.65 3.34
CA THR A 15 0.03 5.19 2.01
C THR A 15 0.56 4.12 1.05
N TYR A 16 1.22 3.07 1.55
CA TYR A 16 1.69 1.97 0.70
C TYR A 16 0.54 1.26 -0.03
N PHE A 17 -0.61 1.05 0.63
CA PHE A 17 -1.78 0.44 -0.03
C PHE A 17 -2.39 1.37 -1.09
N HIS A 18 -2.30 2.69 -0.92
CA HIS A 18 -2.80 3.63 -1.92
C HIS A 18 -1.93 3.63 -3.17
N PHE A 19 -0.60 3.72 -3.02
CA PHE A 19 0.32 3.64 -4.14
C PHE A 19 0.22 2.27 -4.83
N GLY A 20 0.15 1.19 -4.06
CA GLY A 20 -0.09 -0.16 -4.59
C GLY A 20 -1.39 -0.24 -5.38
N GLY A 21 -2.49 0.32 -4.86
CA GLY A 21 -3.78 0.36 -5.54
C GLY A 21 -3.75 1.13 -6.86
N ILE A 22 -3.14 2.32 -6.88
CA ILE A 22 -3.01 3.13 -8.10
C ILE A 22 -2.19 2.37 -9.16
N LEU A 23 -1.04 1.83 -8.79
CA LEU A 23 -0.18 1.08 -9.70
C LEU A 23 -0.86 -0.19 -10.21
N PHE A 24 -1.65 -0.86 -9.36
CA PHE A 24 -2.43 -2.02 -9.77
C PHE A 24 -3.51 -1.66 -10.81
N VAL A 25 -4.22 -0.54 -10.61
CA VAL A 25 -5.19 -0.04 -11.59
C VAL A 25 -4.50 0.33 -12.92
N LEU A 26 -3.35 1.01 -12.87
CA LEU A 26 -2.58 1.32 -14.07
C LEU A 26 -2.11 0.05 -14.79
N ALA A 27 -1.65 -0.97 -14.06
CA ALA A 27 -1.28 -2.25 -14.66
C ALA A 27 -2.47 -2.91 -15.37
N LEU A 28 -3.65 -2.94 -14.74
CA LEU A 28 -4.86 -3.46 -15.36
C LEU A 28 -5.24 -2.69 -16.62
N VAL A 29 -5.19 -1.36 -16.60
CA VAL A 29 -5.47 -0.53 -17.79
C VAL A 29 -4.45 -0.82 -18.89
N GLY A 30 -3.16 -0.94 -18.55
CA GLY A 30 -2.09 -1.27 -19.48
C GLY A 30 -2.27 -2.65 -20.14
N PHE A 31 -2.74 -3.65 -19.40
CA PHE A 31 -3.04 -4.98 -19.96
C PHE A 31 -4.28 -4.99 -20.84
N LEU A 32 -5.32 -4.22 -20.50
CA LEU A 32 -6.60 -4.21 -21.24
C LEU A 32 -6.57 -3.32 -22.49
N ARG A 33 -5.90 -2.16 -22.41
CA ARG A 33 -5.89 -1.13 -23.47
C ARG A 33 -4.52 -0.98 -24.15
N GLY A 34 -3.52 -1.72 -23.68
CA GLY A 34 -2.17 -1.71 -24.20
C GLY A 34 -1.27 -0.64 -23.57
N PRO A 35 0.06 -0.77 -23.71
CA PRO A 35 1.04 0.08 -23.02
C PRO A 35 0.93 1.57 -23.35
N LYS A 36 0.44 1.92 -24.56
CA LYS A 36 0.25 3.31 -24.99
C LYS A 36 -0.77 4.09 -24.15
N SER A 37 -1.70 3.40 -23.48
CA SER A 37 -2.75 4.04 -22.67
C SER A 37 -2.28 4.52 -21.30
N ILE A 38 -1.14 4.00 -20.84
CA ILE A 38 -0.53 4.29 -19.53
C ILE A 38 0.85 4.93 -19.68
N HIS A 39 1.21 5.29 -20.91
CA HIS A 39 2.50 5.85 -21.27
C HIS A 39 2.46 7.37 -21.13
N ASP A 40 3.39 7.92 -20.38
CA ASP A 40 3.48 9.37 -20.17
C ASP A 40 4.19 10.06 -21.35
N PRO A 41 3.70 11.25 -21.78
CA PRO A 41 4.37 12.05 -22.81
C PRO A 41 5.81 12.35 -22.42
N GLY A 42 6.76 11.90 -23.23
CA GLY A 42 8.20 12.11 -23.01
C GLY A 42 8.95 10.94 -22.36
N GLN A 43 8.27 9.88 -21.93
CA GLN A 43 8.93 8.64 -21.51
C GLN A 43 9.32 7.80 -22.75
N PRO A 44 10.44 7.05 -22.77
CA PRO A 44 10.66 6.03 -23.79
C PRO A 44 9.53 4.99 -23.75
N PHE A 45 9.09 4.53 -24.92
CA PHE A 45 8.04 3.53 -25.00
C PHE A 45 8.57 2.16 -24.55
N VAL A 46 7.87 1.52 -23.60
CA VAL A 46 8.25 0.22 -23.04
C VAL A 46 7.02 -0.69 -23.06
N ASP A 47 7.07 -1.76 -23.85
CA ASP A 47 5.94 -2.70 -23.97
C ASP A 47 5.61 -3.42 -22.64
N SER A 48 6.62 -3.59 -21.79
CA SER A 48 6.49 -4.23 -20.48
C SER A 48 6.10 -3.27 -19.35
N LEU A 49 5.67 -2.04 -19.65
CA LEU A 49 5.34 -1.04 -18.62
C LEU A 49 4.23 -1.51 -17.65
N ALA A 50 3.22 -2.22 -18.15
CA ALA A 50 2.16 -2.80 -17.31
C ALA A 50 2.71 -3.84 -16.32
N TRP A 51 3.70 -4.64 -16.72
CA TRP A 51 4.37 -5.60 -15.84
C TRP A 51 5.18 -4.90 -14.74
N LEU A 52 5.84 -3.79 -15.08
CA LEU A 52 6.57 -2.98 -14.10
C LEU A 52 5.63 -2.37 -13.06
N TYR A 53 4.48 -1.85 -13.48
CA TYR A 53 3.47 -1.35 -12.55
C TYR A 53 2.88 -2.46 -11.68
N LEU A 54 2.64 -3.66 -12.24
CA LEU A 54 2.17 -4.79 -11.46
C LEU A 54 3.20 -5.22 -10.41
N ALA A 55 4.47 -5.31 -10.78
CA ALA A 55 5.56 -5.66 -9.86
C ALA A 55 5.72 -4.60 -8.75
N ALA A 56 5.68 -3.31 -9.10
CA ALA A 56 5.71 -2.23 -8.14
C ALA A 56 4.50 -2.28 -7.19
N ALA A 57 3.30 -2.50 -7.71
CA ALA A 57 2.09 -2.66 -6.90
C ALA A 57 2.24 -3.80 -5.88
N ALA A 58 2.77 -4.95 -6.29
CA ALA A 58 3.02 -6.08 -5.40
C ALA A 58 4.00 -5.71 -4.28
N ILE A 59 5.11 -5.04 -4.59
CA ILE A 59 6.07 -4.55 -3.59
C ILE A 59 5.40 -3.61 -2.59
N PHE A 60 4.58 -2.66 -3.08
CA PHE A 60 3.85 -1.73 -2.24
C PHE A 60 2.86 -2.44 -1.32
N PHE A 61 2.12 -3.44 -1.80
CA PHE A 61 1.21 -4.22 -0.95
C PHE A 61 1.93 -5.03 0.10
N VAL A 62 3.06 -5.66 -0.24
CA VAL A 62 3.89 -6.38 0.74
C VAL A 62 4.42 -5.42 1.80
N ASN A 63 4.95 -4.26 1.41
CA ASN A 63 5.43 -3.24 2.34
C ASN A 63 4.30 -2.71 3.23
N GLY A 64 3.11 -2.48 2.65
CA GLY A 64 1.91 -2.08 3.38
C GLY A 64 1.50 -3.12 4.42
N TYR A 65 1.52 -4.40 4.05
CA TYR A 65 1.19 -5.52 4.94
C TYR A 65 2.18 -5.64 6.10
N LEU A 66 3.49 -5.59 5.83
CA LEU A 66 4.53 -5.66 6.86
C LEU A 66 4.45 -4.46 7.80
N SER A 67 4.31 -3.25 7.24
CA SER A 67 4.18 -2.01 8.02
C SER A 67 2.93 -2.00 8.89
N HIS A 68 1.79 -2.47 8.36
CA HIS A 68 0.56 -2.57 9.14
C HIS A 68 0.69 -3.61 10.26
N SER A 69 1.28 -4.77 9.97
CA SER A 69 1.49 -5.83 10.97
C SER A 69 2.41 -5.37 12.10
N ALA A 70 3.50 -4.65 11.78
CA ALA A 70 4.38 -4.06 12.78
C ALA A 70 3.65 -3.03 13.67
N TYR A 71 2.83 -2.18 13.07
CA TYR A 71 1.99 -1.22 13.81
C TYR A 71 1.00 -1.91 14.76
N LEU A 72 0.36 -2.99 14.31
CA LEU A 72 -0.57 -3.75 15.17
C LEU A 72 0.17 -4.35 16.38
N ARG A 73 1.38 -4.89 16.18
CA ARG A 73 2.20 -5.48 17.25
C ARG A 73 2.64 -4.43 18.27
N GLU A 74 3.17 -3.30 17.82
CA GLU A 74 3.56 -2.20 18.71
C GLU A 74 2.35 -1.69 19.52
N ARG A 75 1.17 -1.64 18.88
CA ARG A 75 -0.03 -1.17 19.54
C ARG A 75 -0.60 -2.18 20.55
N SER A 76 -0.50 -3.49 20.29
CA SER A 76 -0.89 -4.49 21.29
C SER A 76 0.02 -4.44 22.51
N GLU A 77 1.34 -4.34 22.31
CA GLU A 77 2.32 -4.23 23.40
C GLU A 77 2.06 -2.98 24.27
N ALA A 78 1.74 -1.84 23.65
CA ALA A 78 1.40 -0.62 24.37
C ALA A 78 0.08 -0.73 25.16
N ILE A 79 -0.92 -1.43 24.62
CA ILE A 79 -2.21 -1.62 25.30
C ILE A 79 -2.06 -2.55 26.49
N ASP A 80 -1.27 -3.62 26.37
CA ASP A 80 -1.07 -4.56 27.46
C ASP A 80 -0.20 -3.94 28.57
N GLY A 81 0.83 -3.16 28.24
CA GLY A 81 1.60 -2.40 29.22
C GLY A 81 0.80 -1.31 29.96
N GLU A 82 -0.25 -0.74 29.36
CA GLU A 82 -1.17 0.18 30.04
C GLU A 82 -2.12 -0.55 31.02
N LYS A 83 -2.43 -1.83 30.78
CA LYS A 83 -3.29 -2.61 31.70
C LYS A 83 -2.54 -3.10 32.94
N ASP A 84 -1.24 -3.33 32.81
CA ASP A 84 -0.38 -3.85 33.88
C ASP A 84 0.20 -2.74 34.80
N ALA A 85 -0.04 -1.46 34.48
CA ALA A 85 0.44 -0.28 35.20
C ALA A 85 -0.67 0.41 36.02
#